data_AF-A0A7J7GP81-F1
#
_entry.id   AF-A0A7J7GP81-F1
#
_cell.length_a   1.000
_cell.length_b   1.000
_cell.length_c   1.000
_cell.angle_alpha   90.00
_cell.angle_beta   90.00
_cell.angle_gamma   90.00
#
_symmetry.space_group_name_H-M   'P 1'
#
loop_
_entity.id
_entity.type
_entity.pdbx_description
1 polymer ?
#
loop_
_entity_poly.entity_id
_entity_poly.type
_entity_poly.pdbx_seq_one_letter_code
_entity_poly.pdbx_strand_id
1 'polypeptide(L)'
;MLIVAAVVLIGFAADIGKVLGDSLEKGKKPASVTIFVLGFWLLDIGNNTLQGPCRAFLADISGNDEAMLRISNAIFAFFMAIGNLIGYGLGSYSNLYKIFPFTKTEACDEHCANLKACFLFSVFILTTITTFAVTLVGEKPLMAPTGRENVAIVIIGDGDDERVVATGFFEQIVLALKSLSKPMWILLFLTSLNWVGWFPFLLYDTDWMGKEVYGGSVEGTAEEIELYYEGVSTGALGLVWYVLTLGITSLAIEPLVQVLGGVKQVWSLGNFLLAVGMAMTLGITSMADQARNVAAVAGNGGSLVLPPSEVRWASLCLFALLGIPQAVTYSLPFALTSIISNSVGAGQDGGGYSEWTIGCVIRRWQPTGLCDGGHCSCSKRGLHLDLAPNLKNRVHCSIFCIGFCNIKNSINAWVRMPIK
;
A
#
# COMPACT_ATOMS: atom_id res chain seq x y z
N MET A 1 1.19 15.93 -5.89
CA MET A 1 1.82 16.36 -7.15
C MET A 1 2.54 15.22 -7.87
N LEU A 2 3.50 14.52 -7.24
CA LEU A 2 4.22 13.40 -7.89
C LEU A 2 3.28 12.31 -8.42
N ILE A 3 2.32 11.87 -7.61
CA ILE A 3 1.31 10.86 -8.02
C ILE A 3 0.45 11.37 -9.18
N VAL A 4 0.06 12.64 -9.19
CA VAL A 4 -0.75 13.21 -10.27
C VAL A 4 0.03 13.18 -11.59
N ALA A 5 1.30 13.58 -11.58
CA ALA A 5 2.17 13.50 -12.75
C ALA A 5 2.32 12.05 -13.24
N ALA A 6 2.54 11.10 -12.32
CA ALA A 6 2.65 9.69 -12.64
C ALA A 6 1.38 9.13 -13.31
N VAL A 7 0.21 9.44 -12.74
CA VAL A 7 -1.08 8.97 -13.27
C VAL A 7 -1.39 9.56 -14.64
N VAL A 8 -1.03 10.81 -14.89
CA VAL A 8 -1.14 11.44 -16.21
C VAL A 8 -0.21 10.75 -17.22
N LEU A 9 1.05 10.46 -16.84
CA LEU A 9 1.97 9.72 -17.71
C LEU A 9 1.44 8.33 -18.07
N ILE A 10 0.93 7.59 -17.08
CA ILE A 10 0.36 6.24 -17.29
C ILE A 10 -0.88 6.31 -18.18
N GLY A 11 -1.83 7.20 -17.85
CA GLY A 11 -3.08 7.33 -18.59
C GLY A 11 -2.85 7.74 -20.04
N PHE A 12 -1.99 8.73 -20.29
CA PHE A 12 -1.74 9.25 -21.63
C PHE A 12 -0.57 8.58 -22.36
N ALA A 13 -0.06 7.44 -21.84
CA ALA A 13 1.11 6.75 -22.42
C ALA A 13 0.92 6.44 -23.91
N ALA A 14 -0.26 5.97 -24.32
CA ALA A 14 -0.56 5.66 -25.72
C ALA A 14 -0.61 6.91 -26.63
N ASP A 15 -1.12 8.05 -26.14
CA ASP A 15 -1.16 9.29 -26.93
C ASP A 15 0.24 9.89 -27.06
N ILE A 16 1.00 9.90 -25.97
CA ILE A 16 2.38 10.37 -25.95
C ILE A 16 3.24 9.48 -26.86
N GLY A 17 3.06 8.16 -26.80
CA GLY A 17 3.73 7.22 -27.69
C GLY A 17 3.42 7.45 -29.16
N LYS A 18 2.16 7.73 -29.52
CA LYS A 18 1.78 8.12 -30.90
C LYS A 18 2.52 9.38 -31.35
N VAL A 19 2.59 10.41 -30.51
CA VAL A 19 3.33 11.65 -30.81
C VAL A 19 4.83 11.40 -30.98
N LEU A 20 5.37 10.43 -30.25
CA LEU A 20 6.78 10.02 -30.32
C LEU A 20 7.09 9.05 -31.47
N GLY A 21 6.10 8.66 -32.28
CA GLY A 21 6.29 7.87 -33.50
C GLY A 21 5.87 6.40 -33.42
N ASP A 22 5.16 5.97 -32.37
CA ASP A 22 4.56 4.63 -32.35
C ASP A 22 3.47 4.49 -33.43
N SER A 23 3.49 3.37 -34.15
CA SER A 23 2.47 3.05 -35.15
C SER A 23 1.11 2.76 -34.51
N LEU A 24 0.03 3.07 -35.23
CA LEU A 24 -1.33 2.70 -34.85
C LEU A 24 -1.65 1.21 -35.09
N GLU A 25 -0.83 0.52 -35.89
CA GLU A 25 -0.99 -0.90 -36.21
C GLU A 25 -0.67 -1.82 -35.01
N LYS A 26 -1.20 -3.04 -35.05
CA LYS A 26 -0.93 -4.08 -34.05
C LYS A 26 0.56 -4.46 -34.11
N GLY A 27 1.30 -4.15 -33.05
CA GLY A 27 2.74 -4.38 -32.99
C GLY A 27 3.37 -3.80 -31.72
N LYS A 28 4.69 -3.89 -31.61
CA LYS A 28 5.44 -3.34 -30.48
C LYS A 28 5.38 -1.81 -30.51
N LYS A 29 4.96 -1.21 -29.40
CA LYS A 29 4.86 0.24 -29.19
C LYS A 29 5.91 0.71 -28.16
N PRO A 30 7.20 0.77 -28.54
CA PRO A 30 8.29 0.97 -27.60
C PRO A 30 8.20 2.31 -26.84
N ALA A 31 7.72 3.38 -27.48
CA ALA A 31 7.62 4.67 -26.82
C ALA A 31 6.50 4.66 -25.76
N SER A 32 5.33 4.12 -26.09
CA SER A 32 4.19 3.96 -25.17
C SER A 32 4.57 3.12 -23.95
N VAL A 33 5.24 1.98 -24.17
CA VAL A 33 5.70 1.10 -23.08
C VAL A 33 6.72 1.81 -22.20
N THR A 34 7.67 2.54 -22.78
CA THR A 34 8.69 3.28 -22.01
C THR A 34 8.05 4.34 -21.11
N ILE A 35 7.12 5.13 -21.64
CA ILE A 35 6.39 6.15 -20.87
C ILE A 35 5.55 5.52 -19.76
N PHE A 36 4.87 4.41 -20.06
CA PHE A 36 4.10 3.66 -19.06
C PHE A 36 4.99 3.18 -17.91
N VAL A 37 6.14 2.57 -18.22
CA VAL A 37 7.09 2.08 -17.19
C VAL A 37 7.64 3.23 -16.35
N LEU A 38 8.00 4.35 -16.95
CA LEU A 38 8.45 5.54 -16.23
C LEU A 38 7.35 6.09 -15.31
N GLY A 39 6.12 6.17 -15.81
CA GLY A 39 4.97 6.59 -15.02
C GLY A 39 4.69 5.65 -13.85
N PHE A 40 4.75 4.33 -14.08
CA PHE A 40 4.58 3.31 -13.05
C PHE A 40 5.65 3.42 -11.96
N TRP A 41 6.91 3.62 -12.32
CA TRP A 41 7.99 3.81 -11.36
C TRP A 41 7.80 5.10 -10.53
N LEU A 42 7.40 6.19 -11.18
CA LEU A 42 7.12 7.46 -10.51
C LEU A 42 5.95 7.35 -9.53
N LEU A 43 4.93 6.58 -9.91
CA LEU A 43 3.78 6.27 -9.07
C LEU A 43 4.22 5.52 -7.81
N ASP A 44 5.06 4.49 -7.97
CA ASP A 44 5.57 3.70 -6.84
C ASP A 44 6.39 4.55 -5.87
N ILE A 45 7.25 5.43 -6.39
CA ILE A 45 7.99 6.39 -5.56
C ILE A 45 7.02 7.32 -4.83
N GLY A 46 6.04 7.88 -5.53
CA GLY A 46 5.04 8.76 -4.93
C GLY A 46 4.26 8.09 -3.81
N ASN A 47 3.82 6.86 -4.04
CA ASN A 47 3.08 6.08 -3.04
C ASN A 47 3.94 5.78 -1.81
N ASN A 48 5.19 5.36 -2.00
CA ASN A 48 6.09 5.05 -0.89
C ASN A 48 6.48 6.32 -0.11
N THR A 49 6.62 7.45 -0.81
CA THR A 49 6.92 8.76 -0.21
C THR A 49 5.76 9.28 0.65
N LEU A 50 4.51 9.02 0.26
CA LEU A 50 3.34 9.38 1.09
C LEU A 50 3.16 8.43 2.27
N GLN A 51 3.40 7.13 2.08
CA GLN A 51 3.09 6.11 3.09
C GLN A 51 3.92 6.25 4.36
N GLY A 52 5.19 6.66 4.25
CA GLY A 52 6.08 6.83 5.40
C GLY A 52 5.60 7.92 6.37
N PRO A 53 5.52 9.20 5.94
CA PRO A 53 5.08 10.31 6.78
C PRO A 53 3.67 10.12 7.36
N CYS A 54 2.73 9.57 6.58
CA CYS A 54 1.38 9.29 7.10
C CYS A 54 1.39 8.32 8.28
N ARG A 55 2.26 7.30 8.26
CA ARG A 55 2.38 6.33 9.35
C ARG A 55 3.15 6.86 10.54
N ALA A 56 4.15 7.71 10.30
CA ALA A 56 4.82 8.45 11.37
C ALA A 56 3.80 9.34 12.11
N PHE A 57 2.96 10.06 11.37
CA PHE A 57 1.89 10.88 11.95
C PHE A 57 0.86 10.06 12.74
N LEU A 58 0.47 8.87 12.27
CA LEU A 58 -0.39 7.97 13.04
C LEU A 58 0.28 7.52 14.35
N ALA A 59 1.58 7.24 14.32
CA ALA A 59 2.33 6.91 15.52
C ALA A 59 2.40 8.09 16.50
N ASP A 60 2.60 9.30 16.00
CA ASP A 60 2.61 10.52 16.81
C ASP A 60 1.26 10.74 17.53
N ILE A 61 0.13 10.51 16.86
CA ILE A 61 -1.21 10.62 17.47
C ILE A 61 -1.45 9.52 18.50
N SER A 62 -0.94 8.32 18.27
CA SER A 62 -1.10 7.17 19.17
C SER A 62 -0.24 7.27 20.44
N GLY A 63 0.80 8.10 20.43
CA GLY A 63 1.69 8.28 21.58
C GLY A 63 2.37 6.99 22.04
N ASN A 64 2.49 6.79 23.35
CA ASN A 64 3.11 5.60 23.94
C ASN A 64 2.16 4.40 24.07
N ASP A 65 0.91 4.50 23.57
CA ASP A 65 -0.06 3.40 23.65
C ASP A 65 0.09 2.46 22.45
N GLU A 66 0.71 1.31 22.70
CA GLU A 66 0.91 0.27 21.68
C GLU A 66 -0.39 -0.28 21.09
N ALA A 67 -1.48 -0.31 21.87
CA ALA A 67 -2.78 -0.78 21.38
C ALA A 67 -3.41 0.25 20.44
N MET A 68 -3.35 1.54 20.80
CA MET A 68 -3.81 2.62 19.92
C MET A 68 -3.01 2.68 18.63
N LEU A 69 -1.70 2.42 18.67
CA LEU A 69 -0.86 2.37 17.47
C LEU A 69 -1.27 1.23 16.52
N ARG A 70 -1.58 0.05 17.07
CA ARG A 70 -2.08 -1.09 16.28
C ARG A 70 -3.44 -0.78 15.67
N ILE A 71 -4.36 -0.21 16.45
CA ILE A 71 -5.68 0.19 15.98
C ILE A 71 -5.57 1.25 14.87
N SER A 72 -4.72 2.26 15.02
CA SER A 72 -4.45 3.27 13.98
C SER A 72 -3.96 2.64 12.67
N ASN A 73 -2.99 1.72 12.74
CA ASN A 73 -2.47 1.02 11.57
C ASN A 73 -3.51 0.04 10.95
N ALA A 74 -4.39 -0.52 11.76
CA ALA A 74 -5.51 -1.36 11.33
C ALA A 74 -6.58 -0.53 10.58
N ILE A 75 -6.96 0.63 11.12
CA ILE A 75 -7.89 1.56 10.46
C ILE A 75 -7.30 2.05 9.13
N PHE A 76 -6.01 2.38 9.11
CA PHE A 76 -5.31 2.74 7.88
C PHE A 76 -5.37 1.61 6.84
N ALA A 77 -5.15 0.35 7.25
CA ALA A 77 -5.29 -0.82 6.38
C ALA A 77 -6.71 -1.06 5.88
N PHE A 78 -7.72 -0.81 6.72
CA PHE A 78 -9.12 -0.88 6.34
C PHE A 78 -9.49 0.13 5.24
N PHE A 79 -9.06 1.39 5.36
CA PHE A 79 -9.28 2.37 4.30
C PHE A 79 -8.52 2.05 3.02
N MET A 80 -7.31 1.48 3.13
CA MET A 80 -6.61 0.91 1.96
C MET A 80 -7.43 -0.20 1.29
N ALA A 81 -8.17 -1.02 2.05
CA ALA A 81 -9.08 -2.04 1.52
C ALA A 81 -10.23 -1.41 0.73
N ILE A 82 -10.84 -0.34 1.26
CA ILE A 82 -11.91 0.42 0.58
C ILE A 82 -11.38 1.00 -0.74
N GLY A 83 -10.19 1.61 -0.71
CA GLY A 83 -9.54 2.13 -1.92
C GLY A 83 -9.34 1.03 -2.98
N ASN A 84 -8.82 -0.13 -2.58
CA ASN A 84 -8.69 -1.28 -3.50
C ASN A 84 -10.05 -1.70 -4.07
N LEU A 85 -11.09 -1.82 -3.23
CA LEU A 85 -12.42 -2.25 -3.65
C LEU A 85 -13.01 -1.29 -4.69
N ILE A 86 -12.89 0.02 -4.47
CA ILE A 86 -13.32 1.05 -5.44
C ILE A 86 -12.50 0.94 -6.72
N GLY A 87 -11.19 0.70 -6.61
CA GLY A 87 -10.31 0.53 -7.76
C GLY A 87 -10.65 -0.68 -8.62
N TYR A 88 -10.79 -1.86 -8.00
CA TYR A 88 -11.22 -3.07 -8.69
C TYR A 88 -12.64 -2.92 -9.27
N GLY A 89 -13.57 -2.33 -8.52
CA GLY A 89 -14.94 -2.15 -8.96
C GLY A 89 -15.08 -1.22 -10.17
N LEU A 90 -14.43 -0.06 -10.13
CA LEU A 90 -14.46 0.89 -11.24
C LEU A 90 -13.59 0.41 -12.43
N GLY A 91 -12.55 -0.41 -12.19
CA GLY A 91 -11.73 -1.06 -13.24
C GLY A 91 -12.51 -2.04 -14.09
N SER A 92 -13.42 -2.77 -13.47
CA SER A 92 -14.28 -3.71 -14.17
C SER A 92 -15.39 -3.03 -14.98
N TYR A 93 -15.58 -1.71 -14.84
CA TYR A 93 -16.69 -1.00 -15.48
C TYR A 93 -16.34 -0.55 -16.90
N SER A 94 -17.08 -1.06 -17.89
CA SER A 94 -16.76 -0.91 -19.32
C SER A 94 -17.23 0.40 -19.99
N ASN A 95 -18.01 1.22 -19.29
CA ASN A 95 -18.65 2.42 -19.87
C ASN A 95 -18.16 3.74 -19.23
N LEU A 96 -17.08 3.72 -18.47
CA LEU A 96 -16.56 4.89 -17.77
C LEU A 96 -16.12 6.01 -18.74
N TYR A 97 -15.63 5.65 -19.94
CA TYR A 97 -15.24 6.60 -20.98
C TYR A 97 -16.38 7.51 -21.47
N LYS A 98 -17.66 7.12 -21.26
CA LYS A 98 -18.82 7.96 -21.63
C LYS A 98 -18.99 9.18 -20.73
N ILE A 99 -18.52 9.11 -19.49
CA ILE A 99 -18.55 10.24 -18.55
C ILE A 99 -17.49 11.29 -18.94
N PHE A 100 -16.37 10.83 -19.51
CA PHE A 100 -15.26 11.68 -19.97
C PHE A 100 -14.96 11.41 -21.45
N PRO A 101 -15.79 11.89 -22.39
CA PRO A 101 -15.71 11.52 -23.80
C PRO A 101 -14.39 11.94 -24.48
N PHE A 102 -13.67 12.90 -23.92
CA PHE A 102 -12.34 13.33 -24.40
C PHE A 102 -11.25 12.27 -24.21
N THR A 103 -11.51 11.18 -23.47
CA THR A 103 -10.55 10.11 -23.20
C THR A 103 -10.37 9.14 -24.38
N LYS A 104 -11.34 9.09 -25.31
CA LYS A 104 -11.26 8.27 -26.53
C LYS A 104 -10.51 9.04 -27.61
N THR A 105 -9.38 8.50 -28.06
CA THR A 105 -8.53 9.09 -29.11
C THR A 105 -8.25 8.04 -30.18
N GLU A 106 -7.75 8.45 -31.35
CA GLU A 106 -7.38 7.47 -32.40
C GLU A 106 -6.29 6.49 -31.96
N ALA A 107 -5.48 6.84 -30.96
CA ALA A 107 -4.41 5.99 -30.42
C ALA A 107 -4.91 4.99 -29.36
N CYS A 108 -6.11 5.21 -28.84
CA CYS A 108 -6.60 4.63 -27.60
C CYS A 108 -8.02 4.11 -27.79
N ASP A 109 -8.15 2.79 -27.78
CA ASP A 109 -9.41 2.09 -27.90
C ASP A 109 -10.32 2.31 -26.69
N GLU A 110 -11.49 1.66 -26.67
CA GLU A 110 -12.47 1.84 -25.58
C GLU A 110 -11.93 1.39 -24.22
N HIS A 111 -10.99 0.45 -24.20
CA HIS A 111 -10.41 -0.07 -22.98
C HIS A 111 -9.36 0.85 -22.40
N CYS A 112 -8.44 1.32 -23.25
CA CYS A 112 -7.50 2.37 -22.89
C CYS A 112 -8.26 3.65 -22.45
N ALA A 113 -9.37 4.00 -23.10
CA ALA A 113 -10.17 5.19 -22.74
C ALA A 113 -10.84 5.03 -21.36
N ASN A 114 -11.35 3.85 -21.02
CA ASN A 114 -11.87 3.55 -19.68
C ASN A 114 -10.78 3.68 -18.60
N LEU A 115 -9.58 3.15 -18.87
CA LEU A 115 -8.45 3.23 -17.95
C LEU A 115 -8.00 4.69 -17.74
N LYS A 116 -7.97 5.51 -18.81
CA LYS A 116 -7.74 6.96 -18.72
C LYS A 116 -8.80 7.67 -17.88
N ALA A 117 -10.08 7.40 -18.15
CA ALA A 117 -11.20 8.01 -17.42
C ALA A 117 -11.12 7.74 -15.92
N CYS A 118 -10.77 6.51 -15.57
CA CYS A 118 -10.47 6.11 -14.21
C CYS A 118 -9.36 6.93 -13.57
N PHE A 119 -8.24 7.04 -14.25
CA PHE A 119 -7.04 7.68 -13.70
C PHE A 119 -7.29 9.16 -13.43
N LEU A 120 -8.05 9.81 -14.31
CA LEU A 120 -8.50 11.18 -14.13
C LEU A 120 -9.49 11.31 -12.97
N PHE A 121 -10.42 10.37 -12.82
CA PHE A 121 -11.33 10.32 -11.67
C PHE A 121 -10.55 10.16 -10.35
N SER A 122 -9.53 9.30 -10.32
CA SER A 122 -8.66 9.11 -9.16
C SER A 122 -7.87 10.38 -8.82
N VAL A 123 -7.34 11.09 -9.83
CA VAL A 123 -6.66 12.38 -9.66
C VAL A 123 -7.61 13.44 -9.11
N PHE A 124 -8.84 13.50 -9.61
CA PHE A 124 -9.86 14.42 -9.12
C PHE A 124 -10.16 14.17 -7.63
N ILE A 125 -10.40 12.93 -7.25
CA ILE A 125 -10.62 12.55 -5.84
C ILE A 125 -9.40 12.91 -4.99
N LEU A 126 -8.19 12.52 -5.42
CA LEU A 126 -6.96 12.78 -4.67
C LEU A 126 -6.76 14.26 -4.41
N THR A 127 -6.94 15.07 -5.45
CA THR A 127 -6.69 16.52 -5.39
C THR A 127 -7.73 17.19 -4.52
N THR A 128 -9.00 16.81 -4.64
CA THR A 128 -10.09 17.34 -3.81
C THR A 128 -9.87 17.00 -2.33
N ILE A 129 -9.58 15.73 -2.01
CA ILE A 129 -9.34 15.30 -0.62
C ILE A 129 -8.08 15.96 -0.05
N THR A 130 -7.00 16.04 -0.82
CA THR A 130 -5.76 16.69 -0.37
C THR A 130 -5.99 18.18 -0.12
N THR A 131 -6.69 18.86 -1.03
CA THR A 131 -7.01 20.29 -0.88
C THR A 131 -7.87 20.49 0.37
N PHE A 132 -8.90 19.67 0.56
CA PHE A 132 -9.75 19.71 1.75
C PHE A 132 -8.94 19.46 3.04
N ALA A 133 -8.06 18.46 3.06
CA ALA A 133 -7.20 18.16 4.20
C ALA A 133 -6.28 19.34 4.55
N VAL A 134 -5.58 19.90 3.56
CA VAL A 134 -4.62 21.00 3.78
C VAL A 134 -5.32 22.31 4.12
N THR A 135 -6.56 22.53 3.67
CA THR A 135 -7.31 23.76 3.95
C THR A 135 -8.05 23.72 5.28
N LEU A 136 -8.50 22.55 5.74
CA LEU A 136 -9.24 22.41 7.00
C LEU A 136 -8.35 22.09 8.20
N VAL A 137 -7.23 21.40 7.98
CA VAL A 137 -6.29 21.07 9.04
C VAL A 137 -5.34 22.26 9.21
N GLY A 138 -5.71 23.16 10.12
CA GLY A 138 -4.81 24.22 10.57
C GLY A 138 -3.65 23.63 11.35
N GLU A 139 -2.47 23.60 10.73
CA GLU A 139 -1.23 23.19 11.37
C GLU A 139 -0.55 24.39 12.04
N LYS A 140 -0.14 24.25 13.31
CA LYS A 140 0.78 25.20 13.92
C LYS A 140 2.19 24.79 13.49
N PRO A 141 2.92 25.60 12.71
CA PRO A 141 4.28 25.27 12.36
C PRO A 141 5.10 25.16 13.65
N LEU A 142 5.76 24.02 13.86
CA LEU A 142 6.85 23.93 14.82
C LEU A 142 7.90 24.93 14.33
N MET A 143 8.10 26.02 15.09
CA MET A 143 9.12 27.00 14.77
C MET A 143 10.44 26.24 14.62
N ALA A 144 10.97 26.19 13.40
CA ALA A 144 12.34 25.75 13.18
C ALA A 144 13.24 26.60 14.08
N PRO A 145 14.25 26.01 14.75
CA PRO A 145 15.19 26.81 15.52
C PRO A 145 15.72 27.90 14.60
N THR A 146 15.44 29.15 14.95
CA THR A 146 15.92 30.32 14.22
C THR A 146 17.44 30.37 14.37
N GLY A 147 18.14 29.75 13.42
CA GLY A 147 19.60 29.75 13.39
C GLY A 147 20.16 28.77 12.37
N ARG A 148 20.47 29.29 11.17
CA ARG A 148 21.36 28.74 10.11
C ARG A 148 21.05 27.32 9.57
N GLU A 149 20.67 27.32 8.29
CA GLU A 149 20.94 26.30 7.24
C GLU A 149 21.12 24.84 7.68
N ASN A 150 20.14 23.97 7.35
CA ASN A 150 20.27 22.58 6.86
C ASN A 150 21.38 21.66 7.39
N VAL A 151 21.86 21.85 8.62
CA VAL A 151 22.92 21.02 9.21
C VAL A 151 22.39 20.43 10.50
N ALA A 152 22.08 19.13 10.47
CA ALA A 152 21.91 18.35 11.69
C ALA A 152 23.31 18.17 12.32
N ILE A 153 23.54 18.88 13.43
CA ILE A 153 24.76 18.81 14.22
C ILE A 153 24.72 17.52 15.03
N VAL A 154 25.63 16.58 14.72
CA VAL A 154 25.90 15.43 15.59
C VAL A 154 27.07 15.81 16.49
N ILE A 155 26.85 15.79 17.80
CA ILE A 155 27.90 15.94 18.80
C ILE A 155 28.56 14.56 18.96
N ILE A 156 29.83 14.45 18.64
CA ILE A 156 30.64 13.25 18.90
C ILE A 156 31.69 13.60 19.95
N GLY A 157 31.55 13.04 21.15
CA GLY A 157 32.45 13.22 22.29
C GLY A 157 31.77 12.84 23.61
N ASP A 158 32.55 12.43 24.60
CA ASP A 158 32.10 12.26 26.00
C ASP A 158 32.87 13.29 26.83
N GLY A 159 32.18 14.27 27.42
CA GLY A 159 32.79 15.40 28.14
C GLY A 159 33.22 16.61 27.28
N ASP A 160 34.21 17.37 27.75
CA ASP A 160 34.63 18.69 27.23
C ASP A 160 35.16 18.71 25.76
N ASP A 161 35.24 17.57 25.09
CA ASP A 161 35.67 17.41 23.68
C ASP A 161 34.45 17.23 22.73
N GLU A 162 33.45 18.10 22.83
CA GLU A 162 32.32 18.12 21.88
C GLU A 162 32.78 18.65 20.51
N ARG A 163 32.82 17.78 19.49
CA ARG A 163 33.05 18.20 18.10
C ARG A 163 31.74 18.27 17.34
N VAL A 164 31.40 19.47 16.88
CA VAL A 164 30.26 19.75 15.99
C VAL A 164 30.68 19.44 14.55
N VAL A 165 30.19 18.33 14.01
CA VAL A 165 30.43 17.96 12.60
C VAL A 165 29.17 18.24 11.77
N ALA A 166 29.32 19.07 10.74
CA ALA A 166 28.28 19.25 9.74
C ALA A 166 28.24 18.03 8.82
N THR A 167 27.14 17.26 8.86
CA THR A 167 27.00 16.04 8.05
C THR A 167 26.09 16.25 6.85
N GLY A 168 26.48 15.69 5.70
CA GLY A 168 25.65 15.70 4.49
C GLY A 168 24.44 14.77 4.62
N PHE A 169 23.43 14.94 3.74
CA PHE A 169 22.21 14.11 3.74
C PHE A 169 22.49 12.60 3.70
N PHE A 170 23.42 12.16 2.85
CA PHE A 170 23.79 10.75 2.75
C PHE A 170 24.51 10.23 3.99
N GLU A 171 25.31 11.07 4.66
CA GLU A 171 25.96 10.70 5.92
C GLU A 171 24.94 10.52 7.03
N GLN A 172 23.91 11.37 7.08
CA GLN A 172 22.79 11.21 8.03
C GLN A 172 22.02 9.91 7.80
N ILE A 173 21.78 9.51 6.55
CA ILE A 173 21.16 8.21 6.23
C ILE A 173 22.03 7.06 6.71
N VAL A 174 23.34 7.10 6.41
CA VAL A 174 24.27 6.03 6.81
C VAL A 174 24.38 5.93 8.33
N LEU A 175 24.43 7.08 9.03
CA LEU A 175 24.43 7.13 10.49
C LEU A 175 23.13 6.59 11.06
N ALA A 176 21.98 6.98 10.51
CA ALA A 176 20.67 6.46 10.91
C ALA A 176 20.59 4.94 10.75
N LEU A 177 21.04 4.39 9.61
CA LEU A 177 21.09 2.94 9.39
C LEU A 177 22.03 2.24 10.39
N LYS A 178 23.20 2.81 10.66
CA LYS A 178 24.14 2.26 11.65
C LYS A 178 23.61 2.31 13.08
N SER A 179 22.75 3.27 13.40
CA SER A 179 22.14 3.42 14.73
C SER A 179 20.97 2.45 15.01
N LEU A 180 20.52 1.69 14.00
CA LEU A 180 19.39 0.78 14.17
C LEU A 180 19.73 -0.41 15.07
N SER A 181 18.80 -0.72 15.97
CA SER A 181 18.92 -1.87 16.87
C SER A 181 18.85 -3.19 16.11
N LYS A 182 19.43 -4.26 16.67
CA LYS A 182 19.35 -5.62 16.09
C LYS A 182 17.89 -6.06 15.81
N PRO A 183 16.91 -5.83 16.72
CA PRO A 183 15.50 -6.14 16.44
C PRO A 183 14.94 -5.39 15.23
N MET A 184 15.35 -4.14 15.01
CA MET A 184 14.92 -3.36 13.85
C MET A 184 15.48 -3.92 12.55
N TRP A 185 16.76 -4.28 12.52
CA TRP A 185 17.37 -4.93 11.35
C TRP A 185 16.69 -6.24 10.97
N ILE A 186 16.34 -7.06 11.96
CA ILE A 186 15.59 -8.30 11.75
C ILE A 186 14.21 -7.99 11.15
N LEU A 187 13.50 -7.00 11.70
CA LEU A 187 12.18 -6.62 11.20
C LEU A 187 12.23 -6.10 9.76
N LEU A 188 13.21 -5.26 9.42
CA LEU A 188 13.40 -4.75 8.06
C LEU A 188 13.69 -5.89 7.09
N PHE A 189 14.58 -6.82 7.46
CA PHE A 189 14.90 -7.98 6.64
C PHE A 189 13.68 -8.87 6.40
N LEU A 190 12.95 -9.23 7.46
CA LEU A 190 11.73 -10.05 7.35
C LEU A 190 10.65 -9.35 6.50
N THR A 191 10.49 -8.04 6.67
CA THR A 191 9.55 -7.25 5.88
C THR A 191 9.96 -7.22 4.41
N SER A 192 11.26 -7.12 4.11
CA SER A 192 11.75 -7.17 2.72
C SER A 192 11.46 -8.51 2.06
N LEU A 193 11.73 -9.63 2.73
CA LEU A 193 11.42 -10.97 2.21
C LEU A 193 9.92 -11.18 2.02
N ASN A 194 9.11 -10.69 2.96
CA ASN A 194 7.66 -10.75 2.87
C ASN A 194 7.14 -10.03 1.61
N TRP A 195 7.65 -8.82 1.34
CA TRP A 195 7.28 -8.08 0.13
C TRP A 195 7.77 -8.76 -1.15
N VAL A 196 8.95 -9.39 -1.16
CA VAL A 196 9.43 -10.20 -2.30
C VAL A 196 8.44 -11.32 -2.63
N GLY A 197 7.79 -11.93 -1.62
CA GLY A 197 6.73 -12.91 -1.84
C GLY A 197 5.43 -12.29 -2.39
N TRP A 198 5.03 -11.12 -1.89
CA TRP A 198 3.82 -10.44 -2.34
C TRP A 198 3.92 -9.88 -3.76
N PHE A 199 5.05 -9.30 -4.15
CA PHE A 199 5.17 -8.57 -5.41
C PHE A 199 4.74 -9.37 -6.65
N PRO A 200 5.22 -10.61 -6.88
CA PRO A 200 4.81 -11.39 -8.04
C PRO A 200 3.31 -11.71 -8.02
N PHE A 201 2.77 -12.14 -6.88
CA PHE A 201 1.34 -12.42 -6.78
C PHE A 201 0.52 -11.16 -7.07
N LEU A 202 0.87 -10.04 -6.45
CA LEU A 202 0.17 -8.78 -6.64
C LEU A 202 0.23 -8.24 -8.07
N LEU A 203 1.20 -8.63 -8.89
CA LEU A 203 1.33 -8.18 -10.28
C LEU A 203 0.71 -9.15 -11.28
N TYR A 204 0.74 -10.45 -10.98
CA TYR A 204 0.39 -11.52 -11.92
C TYR A 204 -0.78 -12.39 -11.47
N ASP A 205 -1.50 -12.05 -10.40
CA ASP A 205 -2.62 -12.84 -9.89
C ASP A 205 -3.77 -13.02 -10.90
N THR A 206 -4.19 -11.95 -11.57
CA THR A 206 -5.23 -11.99 -12.61
C THR A 206 -4.74 -12.65 -13.90
N ASP A 207 -3.47 -12.46 -14.25
CA ASP A 207 -2.82 -13.13 -15.39
C ASP A 207 -2.70 -14.63 -15.14
N TRP A 208 -2.31 -15.03 -13.92
CA TRP A 208 -2.31 -16.43 -13.46
C TRP A 208 -3.72 -17.04 -13.56
N MET A 209 -4.76 -16.29 -13.18
CA MET A 209 -6.14 -16.77 -13.33
C MET A 209 -6.53 -16.96 -14.81
N GLY A 210 -6.14 -16.04 -15.69
CA GLY A 210 -6.41 -16.13 -17.13
C GLY A 210 -5.65 -17.27 -17.84
N LYS A 211 -4.35 -17.39 -17.58
CA LYS A 211 -3.47 -18.36 -18.25
C LYS A 211 -3.46 -19.71 -17.57
N GLU A 212 -3.14 -19.76 -16.29
CA GLU A 212 -2.86 -21.02 -15.59
C GLU A 212 -4.14 -21.71 -15.12
N VAL A 213 -5.15 -20.96 -14.67
CA VAL A 213 -6.42 -21.56 -14.21
C VAL A 213 -7.37 -21.80 -15.37
N TYR A 214 -7.60 -20.77 -16.20
CA TYR A 214 -8.53 -20.87 -17.32
C TYR A 214 -7.91 -21.48 -18.59
N GLY A 215 -6.58 -21.49 -18.74
CA GLY A 215 -5.94 -22.06 -19.93
C GLY A 215 -5.97 -21.15 -21.16
N GLY A 216 -6.30 -19.87 -20.99
CA GLY A 216 -6.36 -18.92 -22.09
C GLY A 216 -4.99 -18.35 -22.49
N SER A 217 -4.91 -17.77 -23.69
CA SER A 217 -3.70 -17.15 -24.21
C SER A 217 -3.99 -15.81 -24.90
N VAL A 218 -3.16 -14.81 -24.63
CA VAL A 218 -3.24 -13.49 -25.28
C VAL A 218 -2.72 -13.50 -26.74
N GLU A 219 -1.95 -14.52 -27.12
CA GLU A 219 -1.41 -14.73 -28.47
C GLU A 219 -2.09 -15.89 -29.20
N GLY A 220 -3.17 -16.43 -28.62
CA GLY A 220 -3.88 -17.60 -29.13
C GLY A 220 -4.95 -17.30 -30.19
N THR A 221 -5.76 -18.32 -30.46
CA THR A 221 -7.00 -18.23 -31.23
C THR A 221 -8.03 -17.32 -30.55
N ALA A 222 -9.08 -16.92 -31.27
CA ALA A 222 -10.13 -16.06 -30.71
C ALA A 222 -10.78 -16.68 -29.45
N GLU A 223 -10.91 -18.00 -29.41
CA GLU A 223 -11.45 -18.76 -28.29
C GLU A 223 -10.49 -18.76 -27.09
N GLU A 224 -9.18 -18.89 -27.31
CA GLU A 224 -8.17 -18.82 -26.24
C GLU A 224 -8.07 -17.42 -25.63
N ILE A 225 -8.24 -16.39 -26.45
CA ILE A 225 -8.27 -14.99 -26.02
C ILE A 225 -9.53 -14.73 -25.18
N GLU A 226 -10.69 -15.21 -25.62
CA GLU A 226 -11.94 -15.09 -24.86
C GLU A 226 -11.84 -15.77 -23.50
N LEU A 227 -11.30 -16.99 -23.46
CA LEU A 227 -11.10 -17.75 -22.23
C LEU A 227 -10.11 -17.07 -21.27
N TYR A 228 -9.03 -16.48 -21.80
CA TYR A 228 -8.10 -15.67 -21.02
C TYR A 228 -8.83 -14.49 -20.36
N TYR A 229 -9.64 -13.76 -21.11
CA TYR A 229 -10.39 -12.61 -20.57
C TYR A 229 -11.47 -13.02 -19.57
N GLU A 230 -12.12 -14.17 -19.76
CA GLU A 230 -13.06 -14.71 -18.78
C GLU A 230 -12.36 -15.09 -17.47
N GLY A 231 -11.17 -15.71 -17.56
CA GLY A 231 -10.35 -16.04 -16.41
C GLY A 231 -9.88 -14.80 -15.66
N VAL A 232 -9.35 -13.82 -16.37
CA VAL A 232 -9.00 -12.50 -15.83
C VAL A 232 -10.18 -11.85 -15.10
N SER A 233 -11.36 -11.83 -15.73
CA SER A 233 -12.57 -11.23 -15.15
C SER A 233 -12.95 -11.95 -13.85
N THR A 234 -12.84 -13.27 -13.83
CA THR A 234 -13.05 -14.07 -12.63
C THR A 234 -11.96 -13.81 -11.57
N GLY A 235 -10.72 -13.56 -11.98
CA GLY A 235 -9.63 -13.14 -11.11
C GLY A 235 -9.91 -11.78 -10.46
N ALA A 236 -10.46 -10.83 -11.22
CA ALA A 236 -10.92 -9.54 -10.69
C ALA A 236 -12.04 -9.70 -9.65
N LEU A 237 -12.95 -10.66 -9.84
CA LEU A 237 -13.92 -11.04 -8.79
C LEU A 237 -13.23 -11.66 -7.56
N GLY A 238 -12.19 -12.46 -7.76
CA GLY A 238 -11.33 -12.95 -6.67
C GLY A 238 -10.70 -11.81 -5.87
N LEU A 239 -10.21 -10.78 -6.56
CA LEU A 239 -9.66 -9.57 -5.93
C LEU A 239 -10.67 -8.81 -5.08
N VAL A 240 -11.97 -8.85 -5.43
CA VAL A 240 -13.04 -8.32 -4.57
C VAL A 240 -13.13 -9.10 -3.26
N TRP A 241 -13.12 -10.44 -3.29
CA TRP A 241 -13.11 -11.25 -2.08
C TRP A 241 -11.85 -11.05 -1.24
N TYR A 242 -10.70 -10.96 -1.90
CA TYR A 242 -9.42 -10.63 -1.27
C TYR A 242 -9.49 -9.33 -0.45
N VAL A 243 -10.04 -8.25 -1.03
CA VAL A 243 -10.13 -6.96 -0.32
C VAL A 243 -11.19 -6.94 0.77
N LEU A 244 -12.28 -7.69 0.61
CA LEU A 244 -13.30 -7.84 1.64
C LEU A 244 -12.71 -8.52 2.87
N THR A 245 -12.02 -9.64 2.68
CA THR A 245 -11.33 -10.33 3.76
C THR A 245 -10.22 -9.47 4.37
N LEU A 246 -9.47 -8.73 3.55
CA LEU A 246 -8.47 -7.77 4.03
C LEU A 246 -9.09 -6.70 4.92
N GLY A 247 -10.20 -6.09 4.50
CA GLY A 247 -10.91 -5.07 5.27
C GLY A 247 -11.43 -5.61 6.60
N ILE A 248 -12.11 -6.76 6.58
CA ILE A 248 -12.63 -7.42 7.79
C ILE A 248 -11.48 -7.77 8.74
N THR A 249 -10.43 -8.40 8.21
CA THR A 249 -9.27 -8.81 9.02
C THR A 249 -8.56 -7.60 9.62
N SER A 250 -8.46 -6.48 8.87
CA SER A 250 -7.85 -5.24 9.35
C SER A 250 -8.55 -4.74 10.61
N LEU A 251 -9.89 -4.73 10.63
CA LEU A 251 -10.67 -4.34 11.82
C LEU A 251 -10.54 -5.36 12.97
N ALA A 252 -10.26 -6.62 12.65
CA ALA A 252 -10.08 -7.69 13.62
C ALA A 252 -8.64 -7.84 14.16
N ILE A 253 -7.67 -7.03 13.72
CA ILE A 253 -6.26 -7.17 14.12
C ILE A 253 -6.08 -7.10 15.64
N GLU A 254 -6.68 -6.12 16.31
CA GLU A 254 -6.52 -5.97 17.77
C GLU A 254 -7.12 -7.16 18.54
N PRO A 255 -8.38 -7.60 18.27
CA PRO A 255 -8.90 -8.84 18.81
C PRO A 255 -8.01 -10.07 18.53
N LEU A 256 -7.48 -10.20 17.31
CA LEU A 256 -6.59 -11.30 16.94
C LEU A 256 -5.29 -11.30 17.75
N VAL A 257 -4.71 -10.12 17.98
CA VAL A 257 -3.51 -9.97 18.82
C VAL A 257 -3.79 -10.38 20.26
N GLN A 258 -4.95 -10.02 20.80
CA GLN A 258 -5.35 -10.38 22.17
C GLN A 258 -5.61 -11.89 22.32
N VAL A 259 -6.28 -12.51 21.34
CA VAL A 259 -6.61 -13.94 21.36
C VAL A 259 -5.38 -14.82 21.12
N LEU A 260 -4.54 -14.45 20.16
CA LEU A 260 -3.41 -15.28 19.73
C LEU A 260 -2.15 -15.08 20.58
N GLY A 261 -2.19 -14.21 21.59
CA GLY A 261 -1.13 -14.07 22.60
C GLY A 261 -0.05 -13.04 22.28
N GLY A 262 -0.23 -12.21 21.24
CA GLY A 262 0.64 -11.07 20.96
C GLY A 262 0.96 -10.82 19.49
N VAL A 263 1.53 -9.65 19.22
CA VAL A 263 1.80 -9.12 17.86
C VAL A 263 2.71 -10.04 17.04
N LYS A 264 3.75 -10.59 17.68
CA LYS A 264 4.72 -11.47 17.02
C LYS A 264 4.08 -12.77 16.51
N GLN A 265 3.14 -13.33 17.26
CA GLN A 265 2.43 -14.55 16.88
C GLN A 265 1.49 -14.31 15.69
N VAL A 266 0.72 -13.22 15.72
CA VAL A 266 -0.14 -12.84 14.57
C VAL A 266 0.70 -12.56 13.33
N TRP A 267 1.83 -11.86 13.48
CA TRP A 267 2.76 -11.60 12.37
C TRP A 267 3.33 -12.90 11.78
N SER A 268 3.78 -13.82 12.65
CA SER A 268 4.30 -15.12 12.24
C SER A 268 3.23 -15.98 11.55
N LEU A 269 2.01 -16.02 12.09
CA LEU A 269 0.90 -16.77 11.51
C LEU A 269 0.49 -16.20 10.15
N GLY A 270 0.46 -14.87 10.00
CA GLY A 270 0.22 -14.22 8.72
C GLY A 270 1.26 -14.60 7.66
N ASN A 271 2.54 -14.66 8.02
CA ASN A 271 3.59 -15.10 7.10
C ASN A 271 3.47 -16.58 6.73
N PHE A 272 3.07 -17.43 7.67
CA PHE A 272 2.83 -18.85 7.39
C PHE A 272 1.62 -19.04 6.45
N LEU A 273 0.53 -18.31 6.71
CA LEU A 273 -0.64 -18.30 5.82
C LEU A 273 -0.29 -17.82 4.41
N LEU A 274 0.56 -16.81 4.29
CA LEU A 274 1.09 -16.37 3.00
C LEU A 274 1.85 -17.50 2.30
N ALA A 275 2.78 -18.17 2.99
CA ALA A 275 3.55 -19.26 2.41
C ALA A 275 2.67 -20.42 1.94
N VAL A 276 1.69 -20.81 2.75
CA VAL A 276 0.70 -21.85 2.37
C VAL A 276 -0.14 -21.37 1.19
N GLY A 277 -0.58 -20.12 1.18
CA GLY A 277 -1.31 -19.52 0.06
C GLY A 277 -0.53 -19.56 -1.25
N MET A 278 0.76 -19.19 -1.21
CA MET A 278 1.65 -19.26 -2.37
C MET A 278 1.92 -20.71 -2.81
N ALA A 279 1.95 -21.68 -1.90
CA ALA A 279 2.04 -23.09 -2.28
C ALA A 279 0.73 -23.61 -2.91
N MET A 280 -0.42 -23.11 -2.44
CA MET A 280 -1.73 -23.48 -2.99
C MET A 280 -1.94 -23.01 -4.43
N THR A 281 -1.30 -21.92 -4.88
CA THR A 281 -1.37 -21.52 -6.30
C THR A 281 -0.83 -22.64 -7.20
N LEU A 282 0.27 -23.29 -6.82
CA LEU A 282 0.85 -24.42 -7.55
C LEU A 282 -0.09 -25.63 -7.56
N GLY A 283 -0.76 -25.91 -6.43
CA GLY A 283 -1.75 -26.97 -6.33
C GLY A 283 -2.95 -26.73 -7.25
N ILE A 284 -3.47 -25.50 -7.27
CA ILE A 284 -4.60 -25.12 -8.12
C ILE A 284 -4.21 -25.15 -9.60
N THR A 285 -3.01 -24.67 -9.96
CA THR A 285 -2.49 -24.80 -11.34
C THR A 285 -2.40 -26.27 -11.74
N SER A 286 -1.87 -27.14 -10.88
CA SER A 286 -1.77 -28.58 -11.15
C SER A 286 -3.14 -29.24 -11.33
N MET A 287 -4.13 -28.85 -10.52
CA MET A 287 -5.52 -29.32 -10.68
C MET A 287 -6.15 -28.84 -11.98
N ALA A 288 -5.89 -27.58 -12.36
CA ALA A 288 -6.38 -27.00 -13.61
C ALA A 288 -5.75 -27.71 -14.83
N ASP A 289 -4.44 -27.96 -14.80
CA ASP A 289 -3.73 -28.72 -15.83
C ASP A 289 -4.28 -30.14 -15.97
N GLN A 290 -4.50 -30.83 -14.86
CA GLN A 290 -5.05 -32.19 -14.88
C GLN A 290 -6.46 -32.20 -15.48
N ALA A 291 -7.31 -31.25 -15.10
CA ALA A 291 -8.66 -31.12 -15.65
C ALA A 291 -8.64 -30.86 -17.16
N ARG A 292 -7.75 -29.97 -17.63
CA ARG A 292 -7.55 -29.71 -19.07
C ARG A 292 -7.07 -30.94 -19.83
N ASN A 293 -6.08 -31.65 -19.29
CA ASN A 293 -5.56 -32.86 -19.90
C ASN A 293 -6.62 -33.95 -20.04
N VAL A 294 -7.46 -34.15 -19.02
CA VAL A 294 -8.59 -35.10 -19.07
C VAL A 294 -9.62 -34.67 -20.11
N ALA A 295 -9.96 -33.38 -20.16
CA ALA A 295 -10.90 -32.85 -21.16
C ALA A 295 -10.38 -32.99 -22.60
N ALA A 296 -9.08 -32.76 -22.82
CA ALA A 296 -8.43 -32.92 -24.11
C ALA A 296 -8.49 -34.38 -24.62
N VAL A 297 -8.30 -35.35 -23.73
CA VAL A 297 -8.38 -36.78 -24.03
C VAL A 297 -9.82 -37.22 -24.28
N ALA A 298 -10.80 -36.71 -23.53
CA ALA A 298 -12.21 -37.06 -23.67
C ALA A 298 -12.87 -36.44 -24.91
N GLY A 299 -12.39 -35.28 -25.37
CA GLY A 299 -13.02 -34.48 -26.43
C GLY A 299 -12.42 -34.59 -27.83
N ASN A 300 -11.53 -35.56 -28.12
CA ASN A 300 -10.75 -35.62 -29.37
C ASN A 300 -10.01 -34.30 -29.70
N GLY A 301 -9.36 -33.69 -28.71
CA GLY A 301 -8.35 -32.65 -28.90
C GLY A 301 -8.82 -31.28 -29.43
N GLY A 302 -10.13 -31.00 -29.49
CA GLY A 302 -10.64 -29.85 -30.24
C GLY A 302 -11.40 -28.76 -29.46
N SER A 303 -11.63 -28.88 -28.15
CA SER A 303 -12.43 -27.88 -27.42
C SER A 303 -11.73 -27.38 -26.17
N LEU A 304 -11.52 -26.06 -26.11
CA LEU A 304 -11.14 -25.35 -24.90
C LEU A 304 -12.30 -25.47 -23.91
N VAL A 305 -12.10 -26.24 -22.84
CA VAL A 305 -13.12 -26.46 -21.81
C VAL A 305 -12.84 -25.56 -20.63
N LEU A 306 -13.88 -24.87 -20.16
CA LEU A 306 -13.86 -24.09 -18.93
C LEU A 306 -13.35 -24.93 -17.74
N PRO A 307 -12.60 -24.32 -16.80
CA PRO A 307 -12.16 -25.04 -15.62
C PRO A 307 -13.37 -25.56 -14.84
N PRO A 308 -13.28 -26.77 -14.26
CA PRO A 308 -14.32 -27.29 -13.38
C PRO A 308 -14.65 -26.30 -12.27
N SER A 309 -15.90 -26.31 -11.82
CA SER A 309 -16.37 -25.43 -10.75
C SER A 309 -15.49 -25.56 -9.49
N GLU A 310 -14.97 -26.75 -9.20
CA GLU A 310 -14.06 -27.03 -8.08
C GLU A 310 -12.78 -26.19 -8.16
N VAL A 311 -12.11 -26.15 -9.31
CA VAL A 311 -10.87 -25.39 -9.52
C VAL A 311 -11.16 -23.89 -9.43
N ARG A 312 -12.27 -23.46 -10.04
CA ARG A 312 -12.71 -22.05 -9.98
C ARG A 312 -12.99 -21.62 -8.53
N TRP A 313 -13.76 -22.39 -7.77
CA TRP A 313 -14.03 -22.07 -6.37
C TRP A 313 -12.77 -22.13 -5.51
N ALA A 314 -11.89 -23.11 -5.73
CA ALA A 314 -10.60 -23.18 -5.04
C ALA A 314 -9.76 -21.92 -5.25
N SER A 315 -9.68 -21.41 -6.49
CA SER A 315 -8.98 -20.15 -6.79
C SER A 315 -9.61 -18.94 -6.08
N LEU A 316 -10.94 -18.80 -6.11
CA LEU A 316 -11.64 -17.71 -5.42
C LEU A 316 -11.48 -17.78 -3.90
N CYS A 317 -11.52 -18.97 -3.33
CA CYS A 317 -11.24 -19.19 -1.90
C CYS A 317 -9.79 -18.83 -1.55
N LEU A 318 -8.82 -19.13 -2.42
CA LEU A 318 -7.43 -18.73 -2.23
C LEU A 318 -7.28 -17.20 -2.21
N PHE A 319 -7.89 -16.49 -3.17
CA PHE A 319 -7.92 -15.02 -3.16
C PHE A 319 -8.52 -14.49 -1.85
N ALA A 320 -9.67 -15.00 -1.43
CA ALA A 320 -10.30 -14.60 -0.17
C ALA A 320 -9.38 -14.82 1.03
N LEU A 321 -8.73 -16.00 1.11
CA LEU A 321 -7.84 -16.36 2.20
C LEU A 321 -6.59 -15.46 2.27
N LEU A 322 -6.01 -15.12 1.12
CA LEU A 322 -4.83 -14.25 1.03
C LEU A 322 -5.11 -12.82 1.49
N GLY A 323 -6.37 -12.38 1.58
CA GLY A 323 -6.71 -11.10 2.19
C GLY A 323 -6.31 -11.00 3.67
N ILE A 324 -6.33 -12.13 4.40
CA ILE A 324 -5.95 -12.21 5.83
C ILE A 324 -4.48 -11.85 6.05
N PRO A 325 -3.49 -12.56 5.46
CA PRO A 325 -2.09 -12.23 5.65
C PRO A 325 -1.72 -10.86 5.08
N GLN A 326 -2.45 -10.34 4.08
CA GLN A 326 -2.20 -9.00 3.60
C GLN A 326 -2.60 -7.93 4.62
N ALA A 327 -3.74 -8.07 5.29
CA ALA A 327 -4.13 -7.16 6.38
C ALA A 327 -3.05 -7.11 7.47
N VAL A 328 -2.53 -8.29 7.84
CA VAL A 328 -1.43 -8.42 8.80
C VAL A 328 -0.17 -7.70 8.30
N THR A 329 0.19 -7.85 7.02
CA THR A 329 1.32 -7.18 6.34
C THR A 329 1.20 -5.66 6.32
N TYR A 330 -0.01 -5.14 6.17
CA TYR A 330 -0.26 -3.71 6.10
C TYR A 330 -0.25 -3.01 7.46
N SER A 331 -0.35 -3.75 8.56
CA SER A 331 -0.46 -3.13 9.89
C SER A 331 0.68 -3.50 10.84
N LEU A 332 0.99 -4.79 11.01
CA LEU A 332 1.84 -5.23 12.12
C LEU A 332 3.32 -4.85 12.00
N PRO A 333 3.98 -4.90 10.83
CA PRO A 333 5.38 -4.48 10.71
C PRO A 333 5.57 -3.03 11.13
N PHE A 334 4.65 -2.16 10.74
CA PHE A 334 4.71 -0.73 11.05
C PHE A 334 4.46 -0.45 12.53
N ALA A 335 3.54 -1.18 13.15
CA ALA A 335 3.34 -1.14 14.59
C ALA A 335 4.59 -1.64 15.35
N LEU A 336 5.18 -2.76 14.91
CA LEU A 336 6.40 -3.31 15.51
C LEU A 336 7.59 -2.35 15.38
N THR A 337 7.74 -1.67 14.23
CA THR A 337 8.77 -0.65 14.05
C THR A 337 8.64 0.44 15.10
N SER A 338 7.45 0.99 15.32
CA SER A 338 7.27 2.07 16.31
C SER A 338 7.42 1.56 17.76
N ILE A 339 6.97 0.36 18.08
CA ILE A 339 7.19 -0.27 19.41
C ILE A 339 8.69 -0.47 19.68
N ILE A 340 9.43 -1.02 18.71
CA ILE A 340 10.88 -1.26 18.85
C ILE A 340 11.62 0.07 19.00
N SER A 341 11.27 1.09 18.21
CA SER A 341 11.88 2.42 18.31
C SER A 341 11.68 3.04 19.69
N ASN A 342 10.48 2.92 20.28
CA ASN A 342 10.20 3.41 21.64
C ASN A 342 11.02 2.65 22.70
N SER A 343 11.14 1.31 22.58
CA SER A 343 11.84 0.49 23.57
C SER A 343 13.36 0.71 23.64
N VAL A 344 13.97 1.22 22.57
CA VAL A 344 15.44 1.42 22.48
C VAL A 344 15.83 2.86 22.85
N GLY A 345 14.89 3.70 23.30
CA GLY A 345 15.15 5.12 23.56
C GLY A 345 15.40 5.94 22.28
N ALA A 346 15.16 5.36 21.11
CA ALA A 346 15.00 6.08 19.85
C ALA A 346 13.61 6.75 19.76
N GLY A 347 12.73 6.45 20.72
CA GLY A 347 11.43 7.06 20.94
C GLY A 347 11.21 7.39 22.42
N GLN A 348 10.85 8.65 22.63
CA GLN A 348 10.08 9.24 23.71
C GLN A 348 10.62 9.40 25.14
N ASP A 349 11.35 8.49 25.79
CA ASP A 349 11.54 8.61 27.27
C ASP A 349 12.96 8.35 27.84
N GLY A 350 14.03 8.50 27.05
CA GLY A 350 15.41 8.46 27.53
C GLY A 350 15.91 9.83 27.99
N GLY A 351 15.78 10.16 29.27
CA GLY A 351 16.46 11.31 29.85
C GLY A 351 17.99 11.17 29.70
N GLY A 352 18.60 12.09 28.95
CA GLY A 352 20.05 12.25 28.82
C GLY A 352 20.64 11.69 27.52
N TYR A 353 21.12 12.62 26.68
CA TYR A 353 22.19 12.46 25.68
C TYR A 353 21.90 11.90 24.28
N SER A 354 20.68 11.47 23.91
CA SER A 354 20.39 11.03 22.52
C SER A 354 19.36 11.87 21.74
N GLU A 355 19.04 13.07 22.24
CA GLU A 355 17.90 13.87 21.76
C GLU A 355 18.06 14.48 20.35
N TRP A 356 19.22 14.33 19.69
CA TRP A 356 19.53 15.14 18.50
C TRP A 356 19.82 14.38 17.19
N THR A 357 20.02 13.06 17.21
CA THR A 357 20.55 12.36 16.01
C THR A 357 19.48 11.70 15.13
N ILE A 358 18.31 11.38 15.66
CA ILE A 358 17.21 10.72 14.90
C ILE A 358 15.96 11.60 14.83
N GLY A 359 15.77 12.53 15.77
CA GLY A 359 14.61 13.43 15.84
C GLY A 359 14.54 14.50 14.74
N CYS A 360 15.58 14.67 13.93
CA CYS A 360 15.62 15.75 12.93
C CYS A 360 15.00 15.36 11.58
N VAL A 361 14.84 14.06 11.27
CA VAL A 361 14.12 13.57 10.07
C VAL A 361 12.65 13.28 10.37
N ILE A 362 12.30 13.12 11.66
CA ILE A 362 10.94 12.91 12.15
C ILE A 362 10.70 13.91 13.30
N ARG A 363 10.49 15.20 12.97
CA ARG A 363 10.13 16.18 14.02
C ARG A 363 8.66 16.00 14.42
N ARG A 364 8.52 15.21 15.48
CA ARG A 364 7.47 15.08 16.51
C ARG A 364 6.36 16.14 16.50
N TRP A 365 5.13 15.69 16.25
CA TRP A 365 3.90 16.43 16.49
C TRP A 365 3.47 16.34 17.98
N GLN A 366 3.63 17.41 18.76
CA GLN A 366 3.01 17.52 20.08
C GLN A 366 1.80 18.48 20.03
N PRO A 367 0.57 18.02 20.32
CA PRO A 367 -0.51 18.92 20.71
C PRO A 367 -0.30 19.29 22.18
N THR A 368 0.43 20.38 22.45
CA THR A 368 0.55 20.88 23.82
C THR A 368 -0.79 21.45 24.29
N GLY A 369 -1.44 20.75 25.23
CA GLY A 369 -2.34 21.37 26.18
C GLY A 369 -1.54 22.36 27.04
N LEU A 370 -2.11 23.52 27.33
CA LEU A 370 -1.52 24.52 28.21
C LEU A 370 -1.29 23.91 29.61
N CYS A 371 -0.06 23.94 30.10
CA CYS A 371 0.25 23.93 31.53
C CYS A 371 1.05 25.19 31.80
N ASP A 372 0.38 26.18 32.39
CA ASP A 372 1.00 27.42 32.86
C ASP A 372 1.30 27.26 34.35
N GLY A 373 2.57 27.49 34.73
CA GLY A 373 3.01 27.72 36.12
C GLY A 373 2.88 26.58 37.14
N GLY A 374 3.98 25.85 37.36
CA GLY A 374 4.36 25.32 38.69
C GLY A 374 3.88 23.91 39.06
N HIS A 375 4.85 22.99 39.17
CA HIS A 375 4.79 21.67 39.85
C HIS A 375 3.66 20.69 39.45
N CYS A 376 4.00 19.66 38.66
CA CYS A 376 3.23 18.40 38.64
C CYS A 376 4.04 17.26 39.27
N SER A 377 3.61 16.82 40.45
CA SER A 377 3.97 15.52 41.05
C SER A 377 2.89 14.50 40.67
N CYS A 378 3.31 13.33 40.17
CA CYS A 378 2.40 12.30 39.68
C CYS A 378 1.87 11.47 40.85
N SER A 379 0.69 11.83 41.39
CA SER A 379 -0.01 11.01 42.40
C SER A 379 -1.08 10.14 41.75
N LYS A 380 -1.04 8.83 42.03
CA LYS A 380 -2.05 7.84 41.65
C LYS A 380 -3.40 8.20 42.27
N ARG A 381 -4.36 8.63 41.45
CA ARG A 381 -5.80 8.31 41.62
C ARG A 381 -6.56 8.64 40.35
N GLY A 382 -7.49 7.76 39.99
CA GLY A 382 -8.12 7.66 38.68
C GLY A 382 -8.80 8.95 38.20
N LEU A 383 -8.75 9.15 36.88
CA LEU A 383 -9.49 10.21 36.21
C LEU A 383 -10.18 9.61 34.98
N HIS A 384 -11.51 9.64 35.01
CA HIS A 384 -12.36 9.56 33.83
C HIS A 384 -11.86 10.61 32.82
N LEU A 385 -11.40 10.18 31.65
CA LEU A 385 -11.06 11.07 30.54
C LEU A 385 -12.31 11.30 29.67
N ASP A 386 -13.00 12.40 29.92
CA ASP A 386 -13.86 13.02 28.90
C ASP A 386 -12.96 13.64 27.83
N LEU A 387 -12.75 12.91 26.74
CA LEU A 387 -12.12 13.44 25.53
C LEU A 387 -13.02 14.51 24.91
N ALA A 388 -12.51 15.75 24.86
CA ALA A 388 -13.20 16.86 24.21
C ALA A 388 -13.63 16.48 22.77
N PRO A 389 -14.90 16.71 22.38
CA PRO A 389 -15.46 16.22 21.12
C PRO A 389 -14.74 16.74 19.86
N ASN A 390 -14.03 17.86 19.96
CA ASN A 390 -13.28 18.47 18.86
C ASN A 390 -11.95 17.77 18.50
N LEU A 391 -11.34 17.00 19.41
CA LEU A 391 -10.10 16.27 19.10
C LEU A 391 -10.40 14.96 18.38
N LYS A 392 -11.47 14.27 18.80
CA LYS A 392 -11.99 13.05 18.17
C LYS A 392 -12.40 13.30 16.70
N ASN A 393 -12.99 14.46 16.42
CA ASN A 393 -13.37 14.85 15.05
C ASN A 393 -12.16 15.17 14.16
N ARG A 394 -11.08 15.78 14.68
CA ARG A 394 -9.86 16.07 13.89
C ARG A 394 -9.03 14.83 13.60
N VAL A 395 -8.91 13.93 14.58
CA VAL A 395 -8.19 12.66 14.41
C VAL A 395 -8.95 11.75 13.44
N HIS A 396 -10.29 11.64 13.56
CA HIS A 396 -11.09 10.92 12.56
C HIS A 396 -10.97 11.53 11.18
N CYS A 397 -11.03 12.86 11.02
CA CYS A 397 -10.93 13.50 9.70
C CYS A 397 -9.54 13.32 9.07
N SER A 398 -8.47 13.33 9.86
CA SER A 398 -7.10 13.15 9.38
C SER A 398 -6.82 11.68 9.02
N ILE A 399 -7.27 10.72 9.83
CA ILE A 399 -7.19 9.28 9.53
C ILE A 399 -8.04 8.93 8.30
N PHE A 400 -9.22 9.54 8.17
CA PHE A 400 -10.12 9.38 7.03
C PHE A 400 -9.49 9.95 5.75
N CYS A 401 -8.89 11.14 5.81
CA CYS A 401 -8.18 11.74 4.67
C CYS A 401 -6.93 10.95 4.28
N ILE A 402 -6.16 10.44 5.24
CA ILE A 402 -4.95 9.64 5.01
C ILE A 402 -5.27 8.24 4.47
N GLY A 403 -6.35 7.63 4.95
CA GLY A 403 -6.89 6.36 4.45
C GLY A 403 -7.38 6.45 3.01
N PHE A 404 -8.04 7.55 2.65
CA PHE A 404 -8.45 7.84 1.27
C PHE A 404 -7.31 8.34 0.37
N CYS A 405 -6.31 9.03 0.92
CA CYS A 405 -5.12 9.49 0.17
C CYS A 405 -4.25 8.34 -0.33
N ASN A 406 -4.41 7.13 0.21
CA ASN A 406 -3.62 5.98 -0.20
C ASN A 406 -4.22 5.26 -1.42
N ILE A 407 -4.28 6.02 -2.52
CA ILE A 407 -4.64 5.59 -3.87
C ILE A 407 -3.63 4.58 -4.45
N LYS A 408 -2.52 4.30 -3.74
CA LYS A 408 -1.53 3.22 -4.03
C LYS A 408 -2.21 1.94 -4.53
N ASN A 409 -3.30 1.62 -3.89
CA ASN A 409 -3.98 0.35 -3.99
C ASN A 409 -5.10 0.38 -5.02
N SER A 410 -5.82 1.50 -5.16
CA SER A 410 -6.70 1.73 -6.32
C SER A 410 -5.88 1.72 -7.62
N ILE A 411 -4.81 2.50 -7.75
CA ILE A 411 -3.99 2.55 -8.99
C ILE A 411 -3.29 1.22 -9.27
N ASN A 412 -2.74 0.53 -8.26
CA ASN A 412 -2.23 -0.81 -8.47
C ASN A 412 -3.35 -1.80 -8.86
N ALA A 413 -4.55 -1.64 -8.33
CA ALA A 413 -5.72 -2.42 -8.76
C ALA A 413 -6.10 -2.17 -10.23
N TRP A 414 -5.94 -0.93 -10.70
CA TRP A 414 -6.17 -0.55 -12.10
C TRP A 414 -5.08 -1.05 -13.05
N VAL A 415 -3.82 -1.08 -12.60
CA VAL A 415 -2.68 -1.65 -13.35
C VAL A 415 -2.72 -3.18 -13.38
N ARG A 416 -3.30 -3.83 -12.37
CA ARG A 416 -3.52 -5.30 -12.28
C ARG A 416 -4.62 -5.83 -13.18
N MET A 417 -5.48 -4.96 -13.72
CA MET A 417 -6.37 -5.38 -14.78
C MET A 417 -5.57 -5.44 -16.07
N PRO A 418 -5.64 -6.53 -16.83
CA PRO A 418 -4.93 -6.60 -18.09
C PRO A 418 -5.42 -5.48 -18.98
N ILE A 419 -4.43 -4.72 -19.44
CA ILE A 419 -4.54 -3.78 -20.53
C ILE A 419 -5.02 -4.60 -21.72
N LYS A 420 -6.30 -4.43 -22.08
CA LYS A 420 -6.90 -5.00 -23.29
C LYS A 420 -6.28 -4.37 -24.54
#